data_AF-A0A1Z9HI05-F1
#
_entry.id   AF-A0A1Z9HI05-F1
#
_cell.length_a   1.000
_cell.length_b   1.000
_cell.length_c   1.000
_cell.angle_alpha   90.00
_cell.angle_beta   90.00
_cell.angle_gamma   90.00
#
_symmetry.space_group_name_H-M   'P 1'
#
loop_
_entity.id
_entity.type
_entity.pdbx_description
1 polymer ?
#
loop_
_entity_poly.entity_id
_entity_poly.type
_entity_poly.pdbx_seq_one_letter_code
_entity_poly.pdbx_strand_id
1 'polypeptide(L)'
;MDQRDILSQLDKNIKRGSALETLMQVDAVLDSLNVYVYKNWIEGEVVDGPHIERYWVTVTLLYPHKLMPDPEGAMRLIDNNCRVYYGKDTLVTAAKLIEPEDSDGRQGPDDDYPGAPKAKKIKRKVWMVTLEIPREYMDSITTGKIRIDDLSIDSEKVEQAYEDGMGEEDAIRTAD
;
A
#
# COMPACT_ATOMS: atom_id res chain seq x y z
N MET A 1 -3.80 16.80 -11.01
CA MET A 1 -4.79 15.93 -10.37
C MET A 1 -5.67 16.69 -9.34
N ASP A 2 -6.98 16.40 -9.24
CA ASP A 2 -7.86 16.93 -8.17
C ASP A 2 -7.91 15.95 -6.98
N GLN A 3 -7.90 16.48 -5.75
CA GLN A 3 -8.00 15.66 -4.53
C GLN A 3 -9.27 14.80 -4.48
N ARG A 4 -10.39 15.27 -5.05
CA ARG A 4 -11.65 14.50 -5.05
C ARG A 4 -11.55 13.21 -5.86
N ASP A 5 -10.77 13.24 -6.95
CA ASP A 5 -10.57 12.07 -7.79
C ASP A 5 -9.87 10.96 -7.01
N ILE A 6 -8.81 11.32 -6.27
CA ILE A 6 -8.05 10.41 -5.39
C ILE A 6 -8.98 9.77 -4.35
N LEU A 7 -9.78 10.58 -3.66
CA LEU A 7 -10.73 10.08 -2.66
C LEU A 7 -11.75 9.11 -3.26
N SER A 8 -12.23 9.40 -4.48
CA SER A 8 -13.15 8.50 -5.18
C SER A 8 -12.51 7.16 -5.54
N GLN A 9 -11.22 7.16 -5.88
CA GLN A 9 -10.49 5.93 -6.20
C GLN A 9 -10.24 5.09 -4.94
N LEU A 10 -9.81 5.73 -3.85
CA LEU A 10 -9.64 5.05 -2.57
C LEU A 10 -10.95 4.42 -2.06
N ASP A 11 -12.07 5.15 -2.16
CA ASP A 11 -13.39 4.62 -1.80
C ASP A 11 -13.79 3.40 -2.65
N LYS A 12 -13.51 3.43 -3.97
CA LYS A 12 -13.76 2.28 -4.86
C LYS A 12 -12.90 1.08 -4.48
N ASN A 13 -11.63 1.29 -4.14
CA ASN A 13 -10.70 0.22 -3.77
C ASN A 13 -11.11 -0.43 -2.45
N ILE A 14 -11.46 0.37 -1.44
CA ILE A 14 -11.93 -0.14 -0.14
C ILE A 14 -13.20 -0.98 -0.29
N LYS A 15 -14.13 -0.57 -1.16
CA LYS A 15 -15.37 -1.30 -1.43
C LYS A 15 -15.18 -2.60 -2.21
N ARG A 16 -14.02 -2.81 -2.85
CA ARG A 16 -13.72 -3.98 -3.67
C ARG A 16 -12.65 -4.84 -2.98
N GLY A 17 -13.07 -5.94 -2.35
CA GLY A 17 -12.16 -6.83 -1.63
C GLY A 17 -10.94 -7.29 -2.45
N SER A 18 -11.14 -7.61 -3.74
CA SER A 18 -10.03 -8.02 -4.63
C SER A 18 -9.03 -6.89 -4.92
N ALA A 19 -9.47 -5.63 -4.93
CA ALA A 19 -8.58 -4.49 -5.12
C ALA A 19 -7.72 -4.28 -3.87
N LEU A 20 -8.31 -4.37 -2.68
CA LEU A 20 -7.58 -4.27 -1.42
C LEU A 20 -6.53 -5.38 -1.28
N GLU A 21 -6.90 -6.63 -1.57
CA GLU A 21 -5.99 -7.78 -1.55
C GLU A 21 -4.82 -7.57 -2.53
N THR A 22 -5.11 -7.09 -3.74
CA THR A 22 -4.07 -6.77 -4.72
C THR A 22 -3.13 -5.67 -4.21
N LEU A 23 -3.65 -4.62 -3.57
CA LEU A 23 -2.81 -3.57 -2.98
C LEU A 23 -1.91 -4.11 -1.85
N MET A 24 -2.42 -5.04 -1.03
CA MET A 24 -1.60 -5.72 -0.02
C MET A 24 -0.50 -6.59 -0.65
N GLN A 25 -0.77 -7.23 -1.78
CA GLN A 25 0.25 -7.98 -2.52
C GLN A 25 1.33 -7.05 -3.11
N VAL A 26 0.93 -5.88 -3.61
CA VAL A 26 1.87 -4.84 -4.06
C VAL A 26 2.76 -4.38 -2.89
N ASP A 27 2.18 -4.13 -1.71
CA ASP A 27 2.94 -3.78 -0.51
C ASP A 27 3.92 -4.89 -0.11
N ALA A 28 3.48 -6.15 -0.15
CA ALA A 28 4.33 -7.31 0.10
C ALA A 28 5.52 -7.40 -0.86
N VAL A 29 5.35 -7.01 -2.13
CA VAL A 29 6.44 -6.93 -3.11
C VAL A 29 7.45 -5.87 -2.71
N LEU A 30 7.00 -4.65 -2.37
CA LEU A 30 7.88 -3.56 -1.96
C LEU A 30 8.70 -3.93 -0.72
N ASP A 31 8.07 -4.57 0.25
CA ASP A 31 8.72 -5.05 1.48
C ASP A 31 9.74 -6.16 1.19
N SER A 32 9.36 -7.18 0.41
CA SER A 32 10.25 -8.30 0.08
C SER A 32 11.54 -7.89 -0.63
N LEU A 33 11.47 -6.81 -1.42
CA LEU A 33 12.60 -6.25 -2.16
C LEU A 33 13.39 -5.22 -1.34
N ASN A 34 13.04 -5.05 -0.07
CA ASN A 34 13.63 -4.07 0.86
C ASN A 34 13.56 -2.64 0.32
N VAL A 35 12.51 -2.30 -0.43
CA VAL A 35 12.35 -0.97 -1.01
C VAL A 35 12.17 0.09 0.09
N TYR A 36 11.53 -0.27 1.20
CA TYR A 36 11.30 0.64 2.33
C TYR A 36 12.56 1.03 3.12
N VAL A 37 13.71 0.38 2.87
CA VAL A 37 15.00 0.82 3.42
C VAL A 37 15.45 2.14 2.79
N TYR A 38 14.97 2.44 1.57
CA TYR A 38 15.33 3.62 0.83
C TYR A 38 14.47 4.83 1.23
N LYS A 39 15.07 6.01 1.16
CA LYS A 39 14.47 7.23 1.70
C LYS A 39 13.13 7.57 1.02
N ASN A 40 12.16 7.98 1.85
CA ASN A 40 10.83 8.44 1.48
C ASN A 40 9.91 7.41 0.79
N TRP A 41 10.33 6.17 0.53
CA TRP A 41 9.47 5.17 -0.15
C TRP A 41 8.18 4.86 0.61
N ILE A 42 8.26 4.82 1.94
CA ILE A 42 7.12 4.60 2.85
C ILE A 42 6.08 5.73 2.82
N GLU A 43 6.45 6.92 2.34
CA GLU A 43 5.57 8.11 2.32
C GLU A 43 4.59 8.13 1.14
N GLY A 44 4.56 7.05 0.34
CA GLY A 44 3.78 6.99 -0.88
C GLY A 44 2.29 6.78 -0.63
N GLU A 45 1.46 7.64 -1.20
CA GLU A 45 0.01 7.49 -1.12
C GLU A 45 -0.55 6.92 -2.43
N VAL A 46 -1.37 5.87 -2.35
CA VAL A 46 -2.04 5.32 -3.54
C VAL A 46 -3.04 6.34 -4.08
N VAL A 47 -2.85 6.74 -5.34
CA VAL A 47 -3.72 7.71 -6.02
C VAL A 47 -4.43 7.14 -7.23
N ASP A 48 -3.92 6.06 -7.79
CA ASP A 48 -4.56 5.34 -8.89
C ASP A 48 -4.18 3.85 -8.88
N GLY A 49 -5.08 3.02 -9.40
CA GLY A 49 -4.99 1.57 -9.34
C GLY A 49 -5.55 0.97 -8.04
N PRO A 50 -5.46 -0.36 -7.85
CA PRO A 50 -4.72 -1.28 -8.70
C PRO A 50 -5.47 -1.57 -10.00
N HIS A 51 -4.79 -1.40 -11.13
CA HIS A 51 -5.29 -1.83 -12.43
C HIS A 51 -4.77 -3.25 -12.68
N ILE A 52 -5.68 -4.21 -12.68
CA ILE A 52 -5.35 -5.63 -12.82
C ILE A 52 -5.50 -6.03 -14.28
N GLU A 53 -4.37 -6.24 -14.96
CA GLU A 53 -4.33 -6.74 -16.33
C GLU A 53 -3.99 -8.25 -16.34
N ARG A 54 -3.83 -8.80 -17.55
CA ARG A 54 -3.51 -10.22 -17.71
C ARG A 54 -2.13 -10.58 -17.13
N TYR A 55 -1.15 -9.70 -17.28
CA TYR A 55 0.25 -9.97 -16.90
C TYR A 55 0.81 -8.98 -15.88
N TRP A 56 0.18 -7.82 -15.75
CA TRP A 56 0.68 -6.72 -14.95
C TRP A 56 -0.37 -6.26 -13.95
N VAL A 57 0.10 -5.78 -12.81
CA VAL A 57 -0.67 -4.92 -11.92
C VAL A 57 0.01 -3.56 -11.90
N THR A 58 -0.79 -2.54 -12.16
CA THR A 58 -0.32 -1.16 -12.20
C THR A 58 -0.90 -0.36 -11.04
N VAL A 59 -0.03 0.28 -10.26
CA VAL A 59 -0.41 1.22 -9.19
C VAL A 59 0.35 2.51 -9.37
N THR A 60 -0.25 3.64 -9.04
CA THR A 60 0.46 4.92 -8.98
C THR A 60 0.44 5.47 -7.56
N LEU A 61 1.63 5.81 -7.08
CA LEU A 61 1.88 6.42 -5.78
C LEU A 61 2.17 7.91 -5.96
N LEU A 62 1.62 8.73 -5.08
CA LEU A 62 1.87 10.16 -5.00
C LEU A 62 2.81 10.45 -3.85
N TYR A 63 3.75 11.36 -4.10
CA TYR A 63 4.68 11.88 -3.10
C TYR A 63 4.68 13.41 -3.12
N PRO A 64 4.67 14.09 -1.96
CA PRO A 64 4.94 15.52 -1.90
C PRO A 64 6.28 15.86 -2.58
N HIS A 65 6.38 17.02 -3.25
CA HIS A 65 7.58 17.37 -4.02
C HIS A 65 8.91 17.27 -3.25
N LYS A 66 8.90 17.54 -1.94
CA LYS A 66 10.09 17.49 -1.06
C LYS A 66 10.40 16.08 -0.55
N LEU A 67 9.47 15.15 -0.66
CA LEU A 67 9.56 13.76 -0.21
C LEU A 67 9.62 12.81 -1.42
N MET A 68 10.31 13.21 -2.49
CA MET A 68 10.56 12.33 -3.62
C MET A 68 11.23 11.03 -3.14
N PRO A 69 10.73 9.84 -3.51
CA PRO A 69 11.34 8.58 -3.12
C PRO A 69 12.67 8.40 -3.83
N ASP A 70 13.63 7.83 -3.12
CA ASP A 70 14.99 7.63 -3.61
C ASP A 70 14.99 6.73 -4.87
N PRO A 71 15.52 7.20 -6.01
CA PRO A 71 15.60 6.39 -7.23
C PRO A 71 16.36 5.07 -7.06
N GLU A 72 17.29 4.95 -6.11
CA GLU A 72 17.97 3.67 -5.84
C GLU A 72 17.01 2.58 -5.37
N GLY A 73 15.95 2.94 -4.65
CA GLY A 73 14.90 1.98 -4.27
C GLY A 73 14.10 1.49 -5.48
N ALA A 74 13.94 2.31 -6.52
CA ALA A 74 13.30 1.88 -7.76
C ALA A 74 14.16 0.87 -8.53
N MET A 75 15.50 0.94 -8.39
CA MET A 75 16.39 -0.03 -9.02
C MET A 75 16.14 -1.44 -8.48
N ARG A 76 15.81 -1.61 -7.19
CA ARG A 76 15.44 -2.93 -6.62
C ARG A 76 14.25 -3.55 -7.36
N LEU A 77 13.27 -2.72 -7.71
CA LEU A 77 12.09 -3.15 -8.45
C LEU A 77 12.46 -3.49 -9.91
N ILE A 78 13.23 -2.60 -10.56
CA ILE A 78 13.65 -2.77 -11.96
C ILE A 78 14.50 -4.03 -12.14
N ASP A 79 15.44 -4.29 -11.23
CA ASP A 79 16.30 -5.48 -11.23
C ASP A 79 15.50 -6.78 -11.07
N ASN A 80 14.26 -6.70 -10.56
CA ASN A 80 13.32 -7.81 -10.41
C ASN A 80 12.15 -7.74 -11.41
N ASN A 81 12.42 -7.27 -12.63
CA ASN A 81 11.48 -7.22 -13.76
C ASN A 81 10.23 -6.34 -13.57
N CYS A 82 10.19 -5.50 -12.54
CA CYS A 82 9.16 -4.46 -12.44
C CYS A 82 9.52 -3.27 -13.33
N ARG A 83 8.54 -2.42 -13.64
CA ARG A 83 8.78 -1.14 -14.32
C ARG A 83 8.35 0.01 -13.43
N VAL A 84 9.20 1.03 -13.36
CA VAL A 84 8.99 2.20 -12.51
C VAL A 84 9.08 3.45 -13.35
N TYR A 85 8.05 4.29 -13.28
CA TYR A 85 7.99 5.56 -14.01
C TYR A 85 7.80 6.72 -13.05
N TYR A 86 8.63 7.74 -13.19
CA TYR A 86 8.52 8.98 -12.42
C TYR A 86 7.88 10.08 -13.26
N GLY A 87 6.80 10.65 -12.76
CA GLY A 87 6.10 11.79 -13.34
C GLY A 87 6.07 12.98 -12.38
N LYS A 88 6.07 14.19 -12.93
CA LYS A 88 5.76 15.41 -12.16
C LYS A 88 4.32 15.80 -12.44
N ASP A 89 3.55 16.05 -11.38
CA ASP A 89 2.20 16.60 -11.52
C ASP A 89 1.97 17.72 -10.48
N THR A 90 0.81 18.35 -10.56
CA THR A 90 0.30 19.32 -9.60
C THR A 90 -1.00 18.81 -9.00
N LEU A 91 -1.00 18.61 -7.68
CA LEU A 91 -2.18 18.30 -6.90
C LEU A 91 -2.93 19.59 -6.57
N VAL A 92 -4.24 19.61 -6.86
CA VAL A 92 -5.14 20.70 -6.52
C VAL A 92 -5.95 20.29 -5.29
N THR A 93 -5.74 20.98 -4.17
CA THR A 93 -6.42 20.73 -2.90
C THR A 93 -7.20 21.97 -2.48
N ALA A 94 -8.30 21.81 -1.74
CA ALA A 94 -8.95 22.93 -1.08
C ALA A 94 -8.11 23.42 0.12
N ALA A 95 -8.01 24.73 0.31
CA ALA A 95 -7.48 25.32 1.53
C ALA A 95 -8.35 24.90 2.72
N LYS A 96 -7.73 24.70 3.89
CA LYS A 96 -8.51 24.60 5.12
C LYS A 96 -9.06 25.99 5.41
N LEU A 97 -10.36 26.11 5.66
CA LEU A 97 -11.01 27.36 6.05
C LEU A 97 -10.71 27.65 7.53
N ILE A 98 -9.51 28.17 7.80
CA ILE A 98 -9.10 28.55 9.17
C ILE A 98 -9.16 30.07 9.29
N GLU A 99 -8.60 30.78 8.31
CA GLU A 99 -8.56 32.23 8.27
C GLU A 99 -9.50 32.79 7.18
N PRO A 100 -10.02 34.03 7.34
CA PRO A 100 -10.90 34.63 6.33
C PRO A 100 -10.28 34.72 4.92
N GLU A 101 -8.95 34.78 4.84
CA GLU A 101 -8.16 34.84 3.62
C GLU A 101 -8.00 33.49 2.89
N ASP A 102 -8.36 32.38 3.55
CA ASP A 102 -8.46 31.04 2.95
C ASP A 102 -9.72 30.88 2.08
N SER A 103 -10.62 31.86 2.11
CA SER A 103 -11.88 31.87 1.36
C SER A 103 -11.77 32.73 0.09
N ASP A 104 -12.10 32.15 -1.06
CA ASP A 104 -12.18 32.84 -2.36
C ASP A 104 -13.61 33.35 -2.62
N GLY A 105 -14.18 34.02 -1.62
CA GLY A 105 -15.57 34.51 -1.62
C GLY A 105 -16.59 33.52 -1.06
N ARG A 106 -17.87 33.71 -1.43
CA ARG A 106 -19.00 32.85 -1.00
C ARG A 106 -19.48 31.99 -2.16
N GLN A 107 -19.95 30.79 -1.81
CA GLN A 107 -20.60 29.87 -2.74
C GLN A 107 -21.85 30.49 -3.35
N GLY A 108 -22.07 30.20 -4.63
CA GLY A 108 -23.18 30.76 -5.43
C GLY A 108 -24.53 30.10 -5.12
N PRO A 109 -25.63 30.60 -5.73
CA PRO A 109 -26.97 30.04 -5.53
C PRO A 109 -27.09 28.57 -6.00
N ASP A 110 -26.25 28.18 -6.97
CA ASP A 110 -26.27 26.87 -7.62
C ASP A 110 -25.26 25.88 -7.00
N ASP A 111 -24.49 26.30 -5.98
CA ASP A 111 -23.54 25.42 -5.27
C ASP A 111 -24.26 24.60 -4.17
N ASP A 112 -23.69 23.48 -3.75
CA ASP A 112 -24.27 22.57 -2.73
C ASP A 112 -24.64 23.29 -1.42
N TYR A 113 -23.91 24.34 -1.05
CA TYR A 113 -24.15 25.16 0.14
C TYR A 113 -24.08 26.66 -0.20
N PRO A 114 -25.19 27.25 -0.69
CA PRO A 114 -25.23 28.66 -1.06
C PRO A 114 -24.89 29.59 0.11
N GLY A 115 -24.00 30.56 -0.13
CA GLY A 115 -23.59 31.54 0.88
C GLY A 115 -22.53 31.07 1.88
N ALA A 116 -22.13 29.79 1.86
CA ALA A 116 -21.01 29.31 2.67
C ALA A 116 -19.66 29.80 2.12
N PRO A 117 -18.61 29.94 2.95
CA PRO A 117 -17.26 30.29 2.50
C PRO A 117 -16.77 29.29 1.45
N LYS A 118 -16.23 29.78 0.34
CA LYS A 118 -15.67 28.96 -0.72
C LYS A 118 -14.18 28.79 -0.48
N ALA A 119 -13.74 27.58 -0.14
CA ALA A 119 -12.32 27.31 0.08
C ALA A 119 -11.50 27.61 -1.18
N LYS A 120 -10.40 28.36 -1.02
CA LYS A 120 -9.46 28.66 -2.09
C LYS A 120 -8.78 27.38 -2.58
N LYS A 121 -8.58 27.25 -3.88
CA LYS A 121 -7.83 26.11 -4.45
C LYS A 121 -6.32 26.36 -4.32
N ILE A 122 -5.63 25.46 -3.62
CA ILE A 122 -4.18 25.46 -3.47
C ILE A 122 -3.59 24.44 -4.44
N LYS A 123 -2.56 24.85 -5.18
CA LYS A 123 -1.80 23.98 -6.09
C LYS A 123 -0.49 23.57 -5.42
N ARG A 124 -0.26 22.27 -5.28
CA ARG A 124 0.97 21.70 -4.72
C ARG A 124 1.67 20.86 -5.79
N LYS A 125 2.97 21.09 -5.97
CA LYS A 125 3.79 20.22 -6.83
C LYS A 125 3.94 18.87 -6.15
N VAL A 126 3.84 17.79 -6.93
CA VAL A 126 3.93 16.41 -6.45
C VAL A 126 4.72 15.56 -7.45
N TRP A 127 5.25 14.45 -6.95
CA TRP A 127 5.80 13.38 -7.76
C TRP A 127 4.79 12.25 -7.83
N MET A 128 4.70 11.64 -9.00
CA MET A 128 3.91 10.45 -9.27
C MET A 128 4.88 9.33 -9.60
N VAL A 129 4.76 8.19 -8.92
CA VAL A 129 5.55 7.00 -9.19
C VAL A 129 4.61 5.89 -9.59
N THR A 130 4.62 5.55 -10.88
CA THR A 130 3.82 4.45 -11.41
C THR A 130 4.66 3.18 -11.41
N LEU A 131 4.13 2.15 -10.79
CA LEU A 131 4.72 0.82 -10.69
C LEU A 131 3.92 -0.13 -11.57
N GLU A 132 4.59 -0.87 -12.45
CA GLU A 132 4.03 -2.03 -13.14
C GLU A 132 4.74 -3.28 -12.60
N ILE A 133 3.99 -4.14 -11.93
CA ILE A 133 4.49 -5.34 -11.27
C ILE A 133 3.99 -6.58 -12.02
N PRO A 134 4.88 -7.53 -12.40
CA PRO A 134 4.45 -8.79 -13.01
C PRO A 134 3.59 -9.59 -12.04
N ARG A 135 2.43 -10.09 -12.51
CA ARG A 135 1.52 -10.89 -11.67
C ARG A 135 2.16 -12.16 -11.13
N GLU A 136 2.94 -12.84 -11.97
CA GLU A 136 3.68 -14.04 -11.57
C GLU A 136 4.59 -13.79 -10.36
N TYR A 137 5.18 -12.59 -10.29
CA TYR A 137 6.03 -12.21 -9.16
C TYR A 137 5.20 -12.05 -7.88
N MET A 138 4.07 -11.36 -7.93
CA MET A 138 3.17 -11.21 -6.79
C MET A 138 2.64 -12.55 -6.26
N ASP A 139 2.26 -13.45 -7.18
CA ASP A 139 1.75 -14.78 -6.85
C ASP A 139 2.83 -15.62 -6.13
N SER A 140 4.09 -15.50 -6.56
CA SER A 140 5.22 -16.20 -5.95
C SER A 140 5.47 -15.78 -4.50
N ILE A 141 5.37 -14.48 -4.22
CA ILE A 141 5.56 -13.93 -2.87
C ILE A 141 4.41 -14.33 -1.96
N THR A 142 3.18 -14.26 -2.47
CA THR A 142 1.99 -14.66 -1.71
C THR A 142 2.06 -16.14 -1.32
N THR A 143 2.44 -17.01 -2.26
CA THR A 143 2.64 -18.44 -1.99
C THR A 143 3.77 -18.69 -0.98
N GLY A 144 4.86 -17.94 -1.08
CA GLY A 144 5.98 -18.02 -0.15
C GLY A 144 5.58 -17.64 1.27
N LYS A 145 4.83 -16.55 1.45
CA LYS A 145 4.32 -16.11 2.76
C LYS A 145 3.41 -17.16 3.39
N ILE A 146 2.43 -17.68 2.65
CA ILE A 146 1.52 -18.72 3.14
C ILE A 146 2.29 -19.95 3.66
N ARG A 147 3.31 -20.41 2.92
CA ARG A 147 4.11 -21.57 3.35
C ARG A 147 4.93 -21.31 4.62
N ILE A 148 5.45 -20.10 4.78
CA ILE A 148 6.21 -19.72 5.99
C ILE A 148 5.26 -19.63 7.19
N ASP A 149 4.07 -19.05 6.99
CA ASP A 149 3.05 -18.95 8.04
C ASP A 149 2.60 -20.35 8.49
N ASP A 150 2.32 -21.27 7.56
CA ASP A 150 1.99 -22.67 7.87
C ASP A 150 3.09 -23.40 8.65
N LEU A 151 4.38 -23.17 8.29
CA LEU A 151 5.52 -23.75 9.01
C LEU A 151 5.71 -23.14 10.41
N SER A 152 5.42 -21.85 10.58
CA SER A 152 5.50 -21.20 11.89
C SER A 152 4.47 -21.75 12.87
N ILE A 153 3.27 -22.11 12.38
CA ILE A 153 2.19 -22.73 13.16
C ILE A 153 2.55 -24.17 13.58
N ASP A 154 3.30 -24.91 12.77
CA ASP A 154 3.69 -26.29 13.09
C ASP A 154 4.78 -26.41 14.17
N SER A 155 5.36 -25.30 14.63
CA SER A 155 6.30 -25.28 15.77
C SER A 155 5.62 -25.72 17.07
N GLU A 156 4.34 -25.40 17.26
CA GLU A 156 3.54 -25.83 18.41
C GLU A 156 3.27 -27.35 18.38
N LYS A 157 3.11 -27.95 17.18
CA LYS A 157 2.97 -29.41 17.05
C LYS A 157 4.28 -30.15 17.29
N VAL A 158 5.41 -29.55 16.93
CA VAL A 158 6.73 -30.11 17.23
C VAL A 158 7.00 -30.06 18.73
N GLU A 159 6.70 -28.94 19.40
CA GLU A 159 6.76 -28.84 20.88
C GLU A 159 5.84 -29.86 21.56
N GLN A 160 4.59 -30.02 21.10
CA GLN A 160 3.68 -31.06 21.59
C GLN A 160 4.20 -32.48 21.36
N ALA A 161 4.87 -32.75 20.24
CA ALA A 161 5.48 -34.06 19.98
C ALA A 161 6.69 -34.34 20.90
N TYR A 162 7.40 -33.31 21.37
CA TYR A 162 8.43 -33.44 22.40
C TYR A 162 7.83 -33.59 23.81
N GLU A 163 6.71 -32.93 24.12
CA GLU A 163 5.98 -33.09 25.39
C GLU A 163 5.33 -34.48 25.50
N ASP A 164 4.68 -34.96 24.44
CA ASP A 164 4.05 -36.30 24.39
C ASP A 164 5.09 -37.44 24.37
N GLY A 165 6.34 -37.15 24.03
CA GLY A 165 7.46 -38.09 24.04
C GLY A 165 8.19 -38.26 25.39
N MET A 166 7.86 -37.46 26.41
CA MET A 166 8.45 -37.55 27.76
C MET A 166 7.57 -38.34 28.75
N GLY A 167 6.69 -39.23 28.26
CA GLY A 167 5.71 -39.97 29.05
C GLY A 167 5.96 -41.47 29.23
N GLU A 168 7.12 -42.02 28.84
CA GLU A 168 7.35 -43.47 28.82
C GLU A 168 8.46 -43.95 29.78
N GLU A 169 8.57 -43.36 30.97
CA GLU A 169 9.43 -43.89 32.06
C GLU A 169 8.70 -44.38 33.32
N ASP A 170 7.36 -44.34 33.40
CA ASP A 170 6.62 -44.79 34.60
C ASP A 170 5.91 -46.16 34.45
N ALA A 171 6.14 -46.90 33.36
CA ALA A 171 5.53 -48.22 33.14
C ALA A 171 6.36 -49.42 33.67
N ILE A 172 7.40 -49.21 34.49
CA ILE A 172 8.28 -50.30 34.99
C ILE A 172 8.24 -50.49 36.52
N ARG A 173 7.47 -49.72 37.31
CA ARG A 173 7.47 -49.87 38.77
C ARG A 173 6.08 -49.97 39.42
N THR A 174 5.28 -50.95 39.01
CA THR A 174 4.34 -51.58 39.95
C THR A 174 4.00 -53.01 39.49
N ALA A 175 4.96 -53.90 39.68
CA ALA A 175 4.73 -55.34 39.69
C ALA A 175 5.72 -55.97 40.69
N ASP A 176 5.37 -55.89 41.98
CA ASP A 176 5.69 -56.88 43.01
C ASP A 176 4.77 -56.67 44.22
#